data_AF-A0A662G2M3-F1
#
_entry.id   AF-A0A662G2M3-F1
#
_cell.length_a   1.000
_cell.length_b   1.000
_cell.length_c   1.000
_cell.angle_alpha   90.00
_cell.angle_beta   90.00
_cell.angle_gamma   90.00
#
_symmetry.space_group_name_H-M   'P 1'
#
loop_
_entity.id
_entity.type
_entity.pdbx_description
1 polymer ?
#
loop_
_entity_poly.entity_id
_entity_poly.type
_entity_poly.pdbx_seq_one_letter_code
_entity_poly.pdbx_strand_id
1 'polypeptide(L)'
;QVRVANALIGLVPIIGIPAVYGLTLGVFLANLTSPLGWIDLLSSIFTFIGLIIVYKLRNVSVILGLTIYSLILGVWVSFMLWYVLGLPYILMLFYVTVGIWIATTVLGYALYQAVKRIIVRL
;
A
#
# COMPACT_ATOMS: atom_id res chain seq x y z
N GLN A 1 8.09 -2.51 -10.04
CA GLN A 1 8.26 -3.85 -9.42
C GLN A 1 7.04 -4.22 -8.59
N VAL A 2 6.71 -5.52 -8.48
CA VAL A 2 5.66 -6.02 -7.60
C VAL A 2 6.25 -6.23 -6.20
N ARG A 3 5.85 -5.42 -5.22
CA ARG A 3 6.33 -5.52 -3.84
C ARG A 3 5.45 -6.46 -3.03
N VAL A 4 5.86 -7.72 -2.87
CA VAL A 4 5.09 -8.76 -2.15
C VAL A 4 4.72 -8.32 -0.73
N ALA A 5 5.57 -7.51 -0.07
CA ALA A 5 5.27 -6.93 1.24
C ALA A 5 3.94 -6.15 1.29
N ASN A 6 3.52 -5.54 0.18
CA ASN A 6 2.25 -4.80 0.09
C ASN A 6 1.02 -5.73 0.18
N ALA A 7 1.19 -7.06 0.06
CA ALA A 7 0.10 -8.00 0.31
C ALA A 7 -0.37 -7.96 1.78
N LEU A 8 0.51 -7.61 2.72
CA LEU A 8 0.18 -7.51 4.15
C LEU A 8 -0.90 -6.44 4.44
N ILE A 9 -1.12 -5.51 3.52
CA ILE A 9 -2.18 -4.50 3.60
C ILE A 9 -3.57 -5.15 3.61
N GLY A 10 -3.70 -6.33 3.00
CA GLY A 10 -4.91 -7.14 3.06
C GLY A 10 -5.31 -7.59 4.47
N LEU A 11 -4.41 -7.48 5.46
CA LEU A 11 -4.72 -7.78 6.86
C LEU A 11 -5.38 -6.62 7.61
N VAL A 12 -5.30 -5.39 7.08
CA VAL A 12 -5.87 -4.18 7.71
C VAL A 12 -7.38 -4.30 7.98
N PRO A 13 -8.22 -4.83 7.07
CA PRO A 13 -9.63 -5.06 7.35
C PRO A 13 -9.90 -5.97 8.55
N ILE A 14 -8.98 -6.87 8.89
CA ILE A 14 -9.12 -7.88 9.95
C ILE A 14 -8.51 -7.37 11.26
N ILE A 15 -7.24 -6.94 11.23
CA ILE A 15 -6.49 -6.51 12.41
C ILE A 15 -6.92 -5.11 12.86
N GLY A 16 -7.32 -4.25 11.93
CA GLY A 16 -7.77 -2.88 12.21
C GLY A 16 -6.63 -1.87 12.40
N ILE A 17 -6.87 -0.89 13.28
CA ILE A 17 -5.97 0.25 13.52
C ILE A 17 -4.53 -0.15 13.90
N PRO A 18 -4.26 -1.22 14.69
CA PRO A 18 -2.89 -1.65 14.95
C PRO A 18 -2.10 -1.97 13.68
N ALA A 19 -2.72 -2.59 12.67
CA ALA A 19 -2.07 -2.85 11.38
C ALA A 19 -1.82 -1.55 10.60
N VAL A 20 -2.70 -0.55 10.70
CA VAL A 20 -2.50 0.76 10.07
C VAL A 20 -1.21 1.41 10.59
N TYR A 21 -1.05 1.48 11.92
CA TYR A 21 0.16 2.04 12.52
C TYR A 21 1.39 1.19 12.25
N GLY A 22 1.31 -0.13 12.42
CA GLY A 22 2.44 -1.03 12.22
C GLY A 22 3.00 -0.97 10.79
N LEU A 23 2.13 -1.00 9.78
CA LEU A 23 2.55 -0.91 8.37
C LEU A 23 3.08 0.49 8.02
N THR A 24 2.47 1.55 8.55
CA THR A 24 2.96 2.93 8.35
C THR A 24 4.35 3.12 8.94
N LEU A 25 4.57 2.68 10.18
CA LEU A 25 5.87 2.73 10.84
C LEU A 25 6.89 1.87 10.10
N GLY A 26 6.48 0.69 9.64
CA GLY A 26 7.34 -0.18 8.82
C GLY A 26 7.84 0.53 7.55
N VAL A 27 6.96 1.24 6.84
CA VAL A 27 7.35 2.05 5.67
C VAL A 27 8.28 3.19 6.06
N PHE A 28 7.98 3.92 7.14
CA PHE A 28 8.84 4.99 7.61
C PHE A 28 10.26 4.51 7.92
N LEU A 29 10.37 3.42 8.70
CA LEU A 29 11.66 2.83 9.09
C LEU A 29 12.42 2.27 7.89
N ALA A 30 11.72 1.60 6.97
CA ALA A 30 12.33 1.07 5.75
C ALA A 30 12.90 2.18 4.84
N ASN A 31 12.32 3.38 4.91
CA ASN A 31 12.72 4.50 4.07
C ASN A 31 13.80 5.40 4.72
N LEU A 32 14.20 5.18 5.98
CA LEU A 32 15.31 5.89 6.62
C LEU A 32 16.66 5.68 5.91
N THR A 33 16.85 4.53 5.27
CA THR A 33 18.05 4.19 4.50
C THR A 33 17.82 4.30 2.99
N SER A 34 16.74 4.97 2.56
CA SER A 34 16.41 5.06 1.14
C SER A 34 17.44 5.89 0.36
N PRO A 35 17.95 5.39 -0.77
CA PRO A 35 18.85 6.15 -1.64
C PRO A 35 18.16 7.33 -2.33
N LEU A 36 16.83 7.40 -2.27
CA LEU A 36 16.02 8.49 -2.85
C LEU A 36 15.94 9.72 -1.93
N GLY A 37 16.55 9.65 -0.74
CA GLY A 37 16.65 10.75 0.21
C GLY A 37 15.38 10.96 1.03
N TRP A 38 15.31 12.13 1.68
CA TRP A 38 14.28 12.48 2.67
C TRP A 38 12.86 12.47 2.10
N ILE A 39 12.70 12.70 0.78
CA ILE A 39 11.38 12.68 0.15
C ILE A 39 10.71 11.31 0.25
N ASP A 40 11.46 10.22 0.24
CA ASP A 40 10.88 8.88 0.37
C ASP A 40 10.31 8.63 1.78
N LEU A 41 10.77 9.35 2.81
CA LEU A 41 10.15 9.28 4.15
C LEU A 41 8.69 9.72 4.13
N LEU A 42 8.33 10.65 3.23
CA LEU A 42 6.95 11.12 3.08
C LEU A 42 6.03 10.03 2.51
N SER A 43 6.57 8.96 1.91
CA SER A 43 5.80 7.78 1.51
C SER A 43 5.02 7.16 2.68
N SER A 44 5.49 7.35 3.92
CA SER A 44 4.77 6.95 5.14
C SER A 44 3.44 7.69 5.32
N ILE A 45 3.37 8.97 4.94
CA ILE A 45 2.14 9.79 5.05
C ILE A 45 1.08 9.29 4.07
N PHE A 46 1.46 9.09 2.81
CA PHE A 46 0.56 8.55 1.78
C PHE A 46 0.12 7.13 2.09
N THR A 47 1.03 6.33 2.65
CA THR A 47 0.71 5.00 3.18
C THR A 47 -0.34 5.11 4.29
N PHE A 48 -0.14 5.97 5.29
CA PHE A 48 -1.08 6.15 6.39
C PHE A 48 -2.47 6.55 5.89
N ILE A 49 -2.56 7.53 5.00
CA ILE A 49 -3.82 7.98 4.40
C ILE A 49 -4.52 6.82 3.69
N GLY A 50 -3.80 6.09 2.83
CA GLY A 50 -4.35 4.94 2.11
C GLY A 50 -4.82 3.83 3.06
N LEU A 51 -4.06 3.54 4.12
CA LEU A 51 -4.40 2.50 5.10
C LEU A 51 -5.64 2.88 5.93
N ILE A 52 -5.80 4.16 6.27
CA ILE A 52 -7.04 4.67 6.89
C ILE A 52 -8.24 4.49 5.97
N ILE A 53 -8.08 4.69 4.67
CA ILE A 53 -9.15 4.46 3.69
C ILE A 53 -9.51 2.96 3.62
N VAL A 54 -8.52 2.07 3.55
CA VAL A 54 -8.74 0.61 3.60
C VAL A 54 -9.50 0.24 4.88
N TYR A 55 -9.09 0.78 6.02
CA TYR A 55 -9.75 0.55 7.30
C TYR A 55 -11.20 1.02 7.31
N LYS A 56 -11.48 2.24 6.82
CA LYS A 56 -12.84 2.79 6.78
C LYS A 56 -13.76 2.00 5.84
N LEU A 57 -13.21 1.51 4.72
CA LEU A 57 -13.97 0.77 3.71
C LEU A 57 -14.09 -0.73 3.98
N ARG A 58 -13.52 -1.25 5.07
CA ARG A 58 -13.53 -2.69 5.39
C ARG A 58 -14.93 -3.32 5.45
N ASN A 59 -15.95 -2.52 5.80
CA ASN A 59 -17.35 -2.95 5.90
C ASN A 59 -18.15 -2.71 4.61
N VAL A 60 -17.60 -1.95 3.66
CA VAL A 60 -18.25 -1.62 2.38
C VAL A 60 -17.68 -2.48 1.27
N SER A 61 -16.38 -2.37 1.02
CA SER A 61 -15.65 -3.18 0.04
C SER A 61 -14.15 -3.12 0.30
N VAL A 62 -13.58 -4.27 0.66
CA VAL A 62 -12.12 -4.41 0.85
C VAL A 62 -11.37 -4.17 -0.45
N ILE A 63 -11.87 -4.68 -1.58
CA ILE A 63 -11.24 -4.50 -2.90
C ILE A 63 -11.18 -3.02 -3.28
N LEU A 64 -12.25 -2.27 -3.01
CA LEU A 64 -12.30 -0.83 -3.28
C LEU A 64 -11.28 -0.08 -2.43
N GLY A 65 -11.20 -0.40 -1.12
CA GLY A 65 -10.19 0.17 -0.23
C GLY A 65 -8.76 -0.11 -0.69
N LEU A 66 -8.46 -1.36 -1.05
CA LEU A 66 -7.14 -1.77 -1.56
C LEU A 66 -6.80 -1.06 -2.88
N THR A 67 -7.78 -0.90 -3.77
CA THR A 67 -7.58 -0.21 -5.06
C THR A 67 -7.29 1.28 -4.85
N ILE A 68 -8.04 1.96 -3.98
CA ILE A 68 -7.77 3.37 -3.66
C ILE A 68 -6.39 3.54 -3.03
N TYR A 69 -5.99 2.64 -2.13
CA TYR A 69 -4.63 2.62 -1.59
C TYR A 69 -3.59 2.54 -2.73
N SER A 70 -3.77 1.64 -3.69
CA SER A 70 -2.82 1.49 -4.82
C SER A 70 -2.70 2.76 -5.64
N LEU A 71 -3.81 3.46 -5.88
CA LEU A 71 -3.82 4.71 -6.64
C LEU A 71 -3.09 5.82 -5.90
N ILE A 72 -3.38 6.01 -4.61
CA ILE A 72 -2.73 7.04 -3.78
C ILE A 72 -1.22 6.81 -3.75
N LEU A 73 -0.79 5.58 -3.45
CA LEU A 73 0.62 5.25 -3.35
C LEU A 73 1.30 5.29 -4.73
N GLY A 74 0.59 4.86 -5.78
CA GLY A 74 1.08 4.87 -7.16
C GLY A 74 1.34 6.29 -7.67
N VAL A 75 0.41 7.22 -7.44
CA VAL A 75 0.58 8.65 -7.76
C VAL A 75 1.79 9.23 -7.02
N TRP A 76 1.87 8.99 -5.70
CA TRP A 76 2.96 9.51 -4.88
C TRP A 76 4.34 9.00 -5.31
N VAL A 77 4.49 7.67 -5.42
CA VAL A 77 5.79 7.07 -5.76
C VAL A 77 6.22 7.46 -7.18
N SER A 78 5.27 7.59 -8.11
CA SER A 78 5.59 8.01 -9.48
C SER A 78 6.01 9.48 -9.55
N PHE A 79 5.38 10.33 -8.75
CA PHE A 79 5.79 11.72 -8.59
C PHE A 79 7.21 11.81 -8.00
N MET A 80 7.49 11.04 -6.95
CA MET A 80 8.81 10.99 -6.34
C MET A 80 9.89 10.53 -7.34
N LEU A 81 9.62 9.49 -8.13
CA LEU A 81 10.56 9.00 -9.15
C LEU A 81 10.82 10.03 -10.25
N TRP A 82 9.79 10.75 -10.69
CA TRP A 82 9.95 11.85 -11.62
C TRP A 82 10.80 12.98 -11.01
N TYR A 83 10.51 13.36 -9.77
CA TYR A 83 11.21 14.46 -9.08
C TYR A 83 12.69 14.17 -8.82
N VAL A 84 13.03 12.96 -8.35
CA VAL A 84 14.39 12.61 -7.93
C VAL A 84 15.25 12.13 -9.10
N LEU A 85 14.68 11.32 -10.00
CA LEU A 85 15.43 10.64 -11.05
C LEU A 85 15.14 11.17 -12.46
N GLY A 86 14.24 12.15 -12.61
CA GLY A 86 13.85 12.68 -13.91
C GLY A 86 13.09 11.70 -14.80
N LEU A 87 12.56 10.60 -14.22
CA LEU A 87 11.89 9.56 -14.98
C LEU A 87 10.53 10.05 -15.52
N PRO A 88 10.09 9.60 -16.71
CA PRO A 88 8.83 10.04 -17.31
C PRO A 88 7.62 9.69 -16.43
N TYR A 89 6.97 10.71 -15.88
CA TYR A 89 5.91 10.56 -14.86
C TYR A 89 4.79 9.64 -15.31
N ILE A 90 4.23 9.85 -16.50
CA ILE A 90 3.08 9.07 -17.00
C ILE A 90 3.43 7.58 -17.11
N LEU A 91 4.63 7.26 -17.61
CA LEU A 91 5.09 5.88 -17.74
C LEU A 91 5.28 5.24 -16.36
N MET A 92 5.90 5.97 -15.42
CA MET A 92 6.07 5.50 -14.04
C MET A 92 4.73 5.32 -13.34
N LEU A 93 3.77 6.23 -13.57
CA LEU A 93 2.43 6.15 -13.02
C LEU A 93 1.76 4.83 -13.37
N PHE A 94 1.74 4.43 -14.64
CA PHE A 94 1.19 3.15 -15.03
C PHE A 94 1.99 1.97 -14.46
N TYR A 95 3.32 1.98 -14.64
CA TYR A 95 4.17 0.86 -14.25
C TYR A 95 4.14 0.59 -12.73
N VAL A 96 4.28 1.64 -11.92
CA VAL A 96 4.30 1.58 -10.46
C VAL A 96 2.91 1.26 -9.92
N THR A 97 1.88 1.96 -10.40
CA THR A 97 0.50 1.74 -9.91
C THR A 97 0.02 0.33 -10.21
N VAL A 98 0.28 -0.21 -11.41
CA VAL A 98 -0.08 -1.60 -11.74
C VAL A 98 0.66 -2.58 -10.84
N GLY A 99 1.96 -2.38 -10.61
CA GLY A 99 2.74 -3.24 -9.72
C GLY A 99 2.24 -3.22 -8.27
N ILE A 100 1.89 -2.03 -7.76
CA ILE A 100 1.28 -1.89 -6.43
C ILE A 100 -0.09 -2.55 -6.40
N TRP A 101 -0.94 -2.30 -7.41
CA TRP A 101 -2.29 -2.85 -7.48
C TRP A 101 -2.31 -4.37 -7.53
N ILE A 102 -1.40 -5.01 -8.28
CA ILE A 102 -1.24 -6.46 -8.24
C ILE A 102 -0.87 -6.93 -6.83
N ALA A 103 0.11 -6.28 -6.19
CA ALA A 103 0.54 -6.68 -4.85
C ALA A 103 -0.54 -6.47 -3.78
N THR A 104 -1.29 -5.38 -3.82
CA THR A 104 -2.29 -5.05 -2.79
C THR A 104 -3.64 -5.68 -3.09
N THR A 105 -4.15 -5.50 -4.30
CA THR A 105 -5.52 -5.86 -4.66
C THR A 105 -5.64 -7.32 -5.04
N VAL A 106 -4.64 -7.91 -5.72
CA VAL A 106 -4.66 -9.35 -6.05
C VAL A 106 -4.12 -10.16 -4.87
N LEU A 107 -2.85 -9.97 -4.49
CA LEU A 107 -2.23 -10.77 -3.44
C LEU A 107 -2.78 -10.42 -2.05
N GLY A 108 -2.94 -9.14 -1.73
CA GLY A 108 -3.50 -8.73 -0.44
C GLY A 108 -4.96 -9.15 -0.25
N TYR A 109 -5.79 -9.11 -1.28
CA TYR A 109 -7.16 -9.64 -1.18
C TYR A 109 -7.18 -11.17 -1.05
N ALA A 110 -6.31 -11.88 -1.76
CA ALA A 110 -6.16 -13.33 -1.59
C ALA A 110 -5.76 -13.68 -0.14
N LEU A 111 -4.82 -12.94 0.45
CA LEU A 111 -4.42 -13.08 1.84
C LEU A 111 -5.58 -12.78 2.80
N TYR A 112 -6.31 -11.68 2.57
CA TYR A 112 -7.52 -11.33 3.34
C TYR A 112 -8.51 -12.50 3.37
N GLN A 113 -8.83 -13.08 2.21
CA GLN A 113 -9.78 -14.18 2.12
C GLN A 113 -9.26 -15.46 2.79
N ALA A 114 -7.98 -15.78 2.63
CA ALA A 114 -7.37 -16.93 3.29
C ALA A 114 -7.46 -16.82 4.82
N VAL A 115 -7.08 -15.67 5.39
CA VAL A 115 -7.11 -15.45 6.83
C VAL A 115 -8.54 -15.38 7.36
N LYS A 116 -9.45 -14.70 6.65
CA LYS A 116 -10.87 -14.66 7.02
C LYS A 116 -11.49 -16.05 7.12
N ARG A 117 -11.16 -16.95 6.17
CA ARG A 117 -11.64 -18.34 6.18
C ARG A 117 -11.12 -19.14 7.38
N ILE A 118 -9.89 -18.88 7.83
CA ILE A 118 -9.32 -19.54 9.01
C ILE A 118 -10.04 -19.04 10.28
N ILE A 119 -10.23 -17.73 10.42
CA ILE A 119 -10.87 -17.13 11.60
C ILE A 119 -12.33 -17.59 11.74
N VAL A 120 -13.10 -17.67 10.64
CA VAL A 120 -14.49 -18.12 10.67
C VAL A 120 -14.64 -19.61 11.03
N ARG A 121 -13.56 -20.40 10.88
CA ARG A 121 -13.57 -21.85 11.22
C ARG A 121 -13.20 -22.13 12.68
N LEU A 122 -12.71 -21.15 13.42
CA LEU A 122 -12.40 -21.24 14.85
C LEU A 122 -13.61 -20.83 15.68
#